data_AF-A0A8T6IQI6-F1
#
_entry.id   AF-A0A8T6IQI6-F1
#
_cell.length_a   1.000
_cell.length_b   1.000
_cell.length_c   1.000
_cell.angle_alpha   90.00
_cell.angle_beta   90.00
_cell.angle_gamma   90.00
#
_symmetry.space_group_name_H-M   'P 1'
#
loop_
_entity.id
_entity.type
_entity.pdbx_description
1 polymer ?
#
loop_
_entity_poly.entity_id
_entity_poly.type
_entity_poly.pdbx_seq_one_letter_code
_entity_poly.pdbx_strand_id
1 'polypeptide(L)'
;VRVGLAGRIAEEIVFDDVTTGAANDIQQVTQIARRMVKMFGMSDSVGMVNYGDDSEQPFLGYAIASGRDYSDDTASKLDAEIKRIIDVAYQETRELLEDHRDELDALAAALLEKETVEREEILRILDLEDDAEDIVPESVAKHLREPQSAEQNGSDSDEKETAEVEGEPG
;
A
#
# COMPACT_ATOMS: atom_id res chain seq x y z
N VAL A 1 6.13 -1.41 -0.32
CA VAL A 1 7.28 -1.63 -1.24
C VAL A 1 8.59 -1.73 -0.45
N ARG A 2 9.08 -0.65 0.17
CA ARG A 2 10.35 -0.61 0.93
C ARG A 2 10.53 -1.73 1.96
N VAL A 3 9.54 -1.94 2.84
CA VAL A 3 9.59 -3.01 3.86
C VAL A 3 9.86 -4.41 3.27
N GLY A 4 9.25 -4.74 2.13
CA GLY A 4 9.50 -6.03 1.46
C GLY A 4 10.90 -6.14 0.85
N LEU A 5 11.58 -5.03 0.59
CA LEU A 5 12.95 -5.04 0.09
C LEU A 5 13.99 -5.08 1.23
N ALA A 6 13.63 -4.61 2.43
CA ALA A 6 14.55 -4.39 3.53
C ALA A 6 15.33 -5.66 3.94
N GLY A 7 14.67 -6.83 4.03
CA GLY A 7 15.36 -8.07 4.41
C GLY A 7 16.47 -8.46 3.44
N ARG A 8 16.18 -8.45 2.14
CA ARG A 8 17.17 -8.74 1.08
C ARG A 8 18.30 -7.73 1.07
N ILE A 9 17.96 -6.44 1.21
CA ILE A 9 18.96 -5.36 1.20
C ILE A 9 19.86 -5.46 2.43
N ALA A 10 19.29 -5.76 3.61
CA ALA A 10 20.07 -6.00 4.82
C ALA A 10 21.04 -7.18 4.62
N GLU A 11 20.59 -8.30 4.05
CA GLU A 11 21.49 -9.42 3.72
C GLU A 11 22.64 -9.00 2.78
N GLU A 12 22.32 -8.24 1.74
CA GLU A 12 23.31 -7.76 0.77
C GLU A 12 24.35 -6.83 1.43
N ILE A 13 23.92 -5.93 2.31
CA ILE A 13 24.82 -5.02 3.05
C ILE A 13 25.72 -5.80 4.02
N VAL A 14 25.19 -6.79 4.75
CA VAL A 14 25.95 -7.54 5.77
C VAL A 14 26.89 -8.56 5.12
N PHE A 15 26.41 -9.32 4.14
CA PHE A 15 27.05 -10.54 3.65
C PHE A 15 27.65 -10.42 2.26
N ASP A 16 27.46 -9.29 1.56
CA ASP A 16 27.87 -9.08 0.16
C ASP A 16 27.37 -10.21 -0.78
N ASP A 17 26.24 -10.82 -0.42
CA ASP A 17 25.61 -11.92 -1.14
C ASP A 17 24.08 -11.82 -1.04
N VAL A 18 23.40 -12.53 -1.93
CA VAL A 18 21.94 -12.49 -2.06
C VAL A 18 21.38 -13.90 -2.02
N THR A 19 20.47 -14.16 -1.08
CA THR A 19 19.82 -15.47 -0.96
C THR A 19 18.50 -15.56 -1.75
N THR A 20 17.98 -16.79 -1.89
CA THR A 20 16.65 -17.03 -2.45
C THR A 20 15.52 -16.81 -1.43
N GLY A 21 15.82 -16.45 -0.18
CA GLY A 21 14.84 -16.29 0.90
C GLY A 21 13.81 -15.18 0.63
N ALA A 22 14.22 -14.12 -0.06
CA ALA A 22 13.37 -12.96 -0.36
C ALA A 22 12.46 -13.11 -1.59
N ALA A 23 12.32 -14.32 -2.16
CA ALA A 23 11.55 -14.54 -3.39
C ALA A 23 10.07 -14.10 -3.26
N ASN A 24 9.45 -14.39 -2.11
CA ASN A 24 8.07 -13.98 -1.84
C ASN A 24 7.95 -12.45 -1.76
N ASP A 25 8.89 -11.78 -1.09
CA ASP A 25 8.83 -10.33 -0.95
C ASP A 25 9.03 -9.61 -2.29
N ILE A 26 9.95 -10.10 -3.14
CA ILE A 26 10.13 -9.60 -4.51
C ILE A 26 8.83 -9.73 -5.30
N GLN A 27 8.15 -10.88 -5.19
CA GLN A 27 6.87 -11.09 -5.86
C GLN A 27 5.82 -10.09 -5.37
N GLN A 28 5.67 -9.91 -4.06
CA GLN A 28 4.70 -8.98 -3.48
C GLN A 28 5.01 -7.52 -3.86
N VAL A 29 6.28 -7.10 -3.74
CA VAL A 29 6.75 -5.78 -4.14
C VAL A 29 6.45 -5.50 -5.61
N THR A 30 6.75 -6.46 -6.48
CA THR A 30 6.49 -6.34 -7.92
C THR A 30 5.00 -6.22 -8.20
N GLN A 31 4.17 -7.02 -7.54
CA GLN A 31 2.73 -6.94 -7.69
C GLN A 31 2.16 -5.60 -7.23
N ILE A 32 2.62 -5.08 -6.08
CA ILE A 32 2.18 -3.77 -5.57
C ILE A 32 2.58 -2.67 -6.57
N ALA A 33 3.84 -2.61 -6.99
CA ALA A 33 4.31 -1.63 -7.97
C ALA A 33 3.55 -1.73 -9.31
N ARG A 34 3.27 -2.95 -9.77
CA ARG A 34 2.44 -3.19 -10.96
C ARG A 34 1.03 -2.63 -10.80
N ARG A 35 0.39 -2.82 -9.64
CA ARG A 35 -0.96 -2.29 -9.36
C ARG A 35 -0.95 -0.75 -9.30
N MET A 36 0.07 -0.17 -8.66
CA MET A 36 0.26 1.29 -8.61
C MET A 36 0.28 1.91 -10.00
N VAL A 37 1.08 1.35 -10.91
CA VAL A 37 1.21 1.88 -12.26
C VAL A 37 0.01 1.52 -13.14
N LYS A 38 -0.36 0.23 -13.20
CA LYS A 38 -1.37 -0.25 -14.15
C LYS A 38 -2.80 0.07 -13.77
N MET A 39 -3.16 0.08 -12.49
CA MET A 39 -4.57 0.17 -12.06
C MET A 39 -4.87 1.49 -11.39
N PHE A 40 -3.94 2.00 -10.58
CA PHE A 40 -4.14 3.23 -9.81
C PHE A 40 -3.65 4.49 -10.53
N GLY A 41 -2.97 4.34 -11.68
CA GLY A 41 -2.47 5.49 -12.44
C GLY A 41 -1.43 6.32 -11.68
N MET A 42 -0.68 5.70 -10.76
CA MET A 42 0.34 6.35 -9.91
C MET A 42 1.67 6.54 -10.64
N SER A 43 1.61 7.00 -11.88
CA SER A 43 2.77 7.36 -12.69
C SER A 43 2.46 8.55 -13.58
N ASP A 44 3.25 9.61 -13.48
CA ASP A 44 3.09 10.81 -14.30
C ASP A 44 3.38 10.54 -15.79
N SER A 45 4.26 9.59 -16.10
CA SER A 45 4.66 9.28 -17.48
C SER A 45 3.61 8.45 -18.23
N VAL A 46 2.80 7.71 -17.49
CA VAL A 46 1.73 6.85 -18.00
C VAL A 46 0.36 7.54 -17.87
N GLY A 47 0.20 8.38 -16.85
CA GLY A 47 -1.02 9.12 -16.54
C GLY A 47 -2.04 8.32 -15.74
N MET A 48 -3.15 8.98 -15.42
CA MET A 48 -4.27 8.43 -14.66
C MET A 48 -5.18 7.55 -15.54
N VAL A 49 -4.66 6.41 -15.99
CA VAL A 49 -5.37 5.44 -16.86
C VAL A 49 -5.27 4.04 -16.27
N ASN A 50 -6.37 3.28 -16.33
CA ASN A 50 -6.40 1.88 -15.91
C ASN A 50 -6.10 0.95 -17.12
N TYR A 51 -4.97 0.24 -17.03
CA TYR A 51 -4.47 -0.77 -17.97
C TYR A 51 -4.55 -2.21 -17.41
N GLY A 52 -5.25 -2.40 -16.29
CA GLY A 52 -5.49 -3.71 -15.68
C GLY A 52 -6.61 -4.46 -16.40
N ASP A 53 -6.36 -5.73 -16.72
CA ASP A 53 -7.44 -6.68 -16.98
C ASP A 53 -7.89 -7.22 -15.61
N ASP A 54 -9.17 -7.09 -15.34
CA ASP A 54 -9.82 -7.54 -14.11
C ASP A 54 -10.01 -9.08 -14.15
N SER A 55 -8.91 -9.82 -14.23
CA SER A 55 -8.94 -11.30 -14.29
C SER A 55 -8.69 -11.93 -12.92
N GLU A 56 -9.46 -11.53 -11.92
CA GLU A 56 -9.52 -12.22 -10.61
C GLU A 56 -10.59 -13.37 -10.58
N GLN A 57 -11.21 -13.70 -11.72
CA GLN A 57 -12.20 -14.79 -11.81
C GLN A 57 -11.76 -15.90 -12.79
N PRO A 58 -11.11 -16.99 -12.33
CA PRO A 58 -10.81 -18.15 -13.17
C PRO A 58 -12.01 -19.09 -13.38
N PHE A 59 -13.19 -18.79 -12.82
CA PHE A 59 -14.31 -19.72 -12.75
C PHE A 59 -15.32 -19.57 -13.88
N LEU A 60 -14.87 -19.65 -15.12
CA LEU A 60 -15.68 -20.14 -16.25
C LEU A 60 -14.72 -20.40 -17.39
N GLY A 61 -14.66 -21.65 -17.89
CA GLY A 61 -13.68 -22.16 -18.87
C GLY A 61 -13.71 -21.49 -20.24
N TYR A 62 -13.44 -20.19 -20.28
CA TYR A 62 -13.40 -19.31 -21.44
C TYR A 62 -12.24 -18.31 -21.29
N ALA A 63 -11.06 -18.80 -20.91
CA ALA A 63 -9.83 -18.03 -21.10
C ALA A 63 -9.47 -18.01 -22.59
N ILE A 64 -10.32 -17.39 -23.41
CA ILE A 64 -9.98 -17.02 -24.79
C ILE A 64 -9.30 -15.67 -24.70
N ALA A 65 -7.96 -15.71 -24.69
CA ALA A 65 -7.07 -14.64 -25.08
C ALA A 65 -7.50 -13.21 -24.68
N SER A 66 -7.24 -12.80 -23.43
CA SER A 66 -7.14 -11.35 -23.16
C SER A 66 -5.80 -10.88 -23.75
N GLY A 67 -5.87 -10.36 -24.98
CA GLY A 67 -4.79 -9.55 -25.53
C GLY A 67 -4.71 -8.25 -24.72
N ARG A 68 -3.51 -7.69 -24.57
CA ARG A 68 -3.36 -6.37 -23.94
C ARG A 68 -4.05 -5.32 -24.81
N ASP A 69 -4.97 -4.52 -24.25
CA ASP A 69 -5.65 -3.41 -24.93
C ASP A 69 -4.77 -2.14 -25.09
N TYR A 70 -3.45 -2.31 -25.13
CA TYR A 70 -2.48 -1.21 -25.27
C TYR A 70 -1.29 -1.62 -26.13
N SER A 71 -0.65 -0.61 -26.72
CA SER A 71 0.50 -0.81 -27.62
C SER A 71 1.73 -1.35 -26.89
N ASP A 72 2.67 -1.93 -27.64
CA ASP A 72 3.97 -2.35 -27.10
C ASP A 72 4.78 -1.17 -26.54
N ASP A 73 4.61 0.03 -27.09
CA ASP A 73 5.20 1.26 -26.55
C ASP A 73 4.65 1.57 -25.14
N THR A 74 3.33 1.49 -24.97
CA THR A 74 2.70 1.64 -23.65
C THR A 74 3.13 0.54 -22.69
N ALA A 75 3.21 -0.71 -23.15
CA ALA A 75 3.68 -1.82 -22.34
C ALA A 75 5.11 -1.58 -21.82
N SER A 76 6.00 -1.10 -22.70
CA SER A 76 7.39 -0.77 -22.35
C SER A 76 7.46 0.37 -21.33
N LYS A 77 6.60 1.39 -21.44
CA LYS A 77 6.50 2.48 -20.47
C LYS A 77 6.01 1.99 -19.10
N LEU A 78 5.00 1.12 -19.07
CA LEU A 78 4.50 0.52 -17.83
C LEU A 78 5.60 -0.25 -17.11
N ASP A 79 6.34 -1.12 -17.82
CA ASP A 79 7.41 -1.92 -17.22
C ASP A 79 8.58 -1.04 -16.73
N ALA A 80 8.91 0.03 -17.47
CA ALA A 80 9.93 1.00 -17.05
C ALA A 80 9.54 1.70 -15.75
N GLU A 81 8.27 2.08 -15.57
CA GLU A 81 7.80 2.73 -14.35
C GLU A 81 7.73 1.79 -13.16
N ILE A 82 7.30 0.54 -13.37
CA ILE A 82 7.33 -0.49 -12.33
C ILE A 82 8.78 -0.67 -11.84
N LYS A 83 9.73 -0.78 -12.77
CA LYS A 83 11.14 -0.87 -12.43
C LYS A 83 11.62 0.37 -11.68
N ARG A 84 11.29 1.57 -12.15
CA ARG A 84 11.68 2.83 -11.49
C ARG A 84 11.21 2.89 -10.04
N ILE A 85 9.95 2.52 -9.77
CA ILE A 85 9.40 2.52 -8.40
C ILE A 85 10.19 1.57 -7.49
N ILE A 86 10.51 0.38 -7.98
CA ILE A 86 11.27 -0.62 -7.21
C ILE A 86 12.71 -0.15 -7.01
N ASP A 87 13.36 0.40 -8.04
CA ASP A 87 14.73 0.88 -7.97
C ASP A 87 14.86 2.05 -6.98
N VAL A 88 13.94 3.02 -7.00
CA VAL A 88 13.93 4.14 -6.03
C VAL A 88 13.73 3.61 -4.61
N ALA A 89 12.74 2.73 -4.41
CA ALA A 89 12.49 2.14 -3.10
C ALA A 89 13.68 1.31 -2.60
N TYR A 90 14.39 0.63 -3.49
CA TYR A 90 15.61 -0.10 -3.16
C TYR A 90 16.69 0.88 -2.67
N GLN A 91 16.97 1.94 -3.43
CA GLN A 91 18.03 2.90 -3.06
C GLN A 91 17.75 3.58 -1.71
N GLU A 92 16.55 4.09 -1.51
CA GLU A 92 16.19 4.75 -0.24
C GLU A 92 16.23 3.78 0.95
N THR A 93 15.87 2.51 0.72
CA THR A 93 15.94 1.50 1.80
C THR A 93 17.39 1.12 2.09
N ARG A 94 18.25 1.03 1.07
CA ARG A 94 19.68 0.79 1.25
C ARG A 94 20.32 1.93 2.02
N GLU A 95 20.09 3.18 1.60
CA GLU A 95 20.60 4.36 2.31
C GLU A 95 20.15 4.36 3.78
N LEU A 96 18.85 4.11 4.05
CA LEU A 96 18.33 4.03 5.41
C LEU A 96 19.01 2.94 6.26
N LEU A 97 19.23 1.75 5.69
CA LEU A 97 19.88 0.64 6.40
C LEU A 97 21.37 0.86 6.61
N GLU A 98 22.04 1.58 5.70
CA GLU A 98 23.44 1.98 5.84
C GLU A 98 23.60 3.08 6.89
N ASP A 99 22.69 4.06 6.93
CA ASP A 99 22.68 5.14 7.92
C ASP A 99 22.45 4.62 9.36
N HIS A 100 21.67 3.54 9.50
CA HIS A 100 21.34 2.89 10.78
C HIS A 100 22.02 1.52 10.95
N ARG A 101 23.26 1.40 10.45
CA ARG A 101 24.00 0.14 10.43
C ARG A 101 24.28 -0.39 11.84
N ASP A 102 24.63 0.48 12.78
CA ASP A 102 24.99 0.10 14.14
C ASP A 102 23.77 -0.47 14.89
N GLU A 103 22.59 0.12 14.68
CA GLU A 103 21.32 -0.34 15.25
C GLU A 103 20.88 -1.69 14.66
N LEU A 104 21.08 -1.89 13.35
CA LEU A 104 20.84 -3.18 12.69
C LEU A 104 21.71 -4.30 13.30
N ASP A 105 23.00 -4.02 13.50
CA ASP A 105 23.94 -4.98 14.10
C ASP A 105 23.63 -5.25 15.58
N ALA A 106 23.21 -4.23 16.33
CA ALA A 106 22.75 -4.38 17.71
C ALA A 106 21.49 -5.26 17.80
N LEU A 107 20.51 -5.06 16.92
CA LEU A 107 19.30 -5.87 16.86
C LEU A 107 19.62 -7.32 16.49
N ALA A 108 20.50 -7.55 15.52
CA ALA A 108 20.94 -8.88 15.14
C ALA A 108 21.67 -9.60 16.29
N ALA A 109 22.52 -8.89 17.04
CA ALA A 109 23.19 -9.44 18.22
C ALA A 109 22.19 -9.84 19.32
N ALA A 110 21.17 -9.02 19.58
CA ALA A 110 20.11 -9.34 20.54
C ALA A 110 19.30 -10.59 20.13
N LEU A 111 18.96 -10.71 18.83
CA LEU A 111 18.27 -11.89 18.29
C LEU A 111 19.14 -13.16 18.37
N LEU A 112 20.45 -13.06 18.21
CA LEU A 112 21.36 -14.20 18.39
C LEU A 112 21.42 -14.67 19.85
N GLU A 113 21.28 -13.77 20.82
CA GLU A 113 21.29 -14.12 22.24
C GLU A 113 19.95 -14.71 22.71
N LYS A 114 18.83 -14.14 22.27
CA LYS A 114 17.50 -14.42 22.85
C LYS A 114 16.51 -15.13 21.92
N GLU A 115 16.82 -15.27 20.63
CA GLU A 115 15.95 -15.78 19.56
C GLU A 115 14.69 -14.91 19.29
N THR A 116 14.16 -14.23 20.30
CA THR A 116 13.02 -13.31 20.22
C THR A 116 13.35 -12.02 20.97
N VAL A 117 13.00 -10.88 20.37
CA VAL A 117 13.16 -9.54 20.95
C VAL A 117 11.78 -8.89 21.00
N GLU A 118 11.37 -8.44 22.18
CA GLU A 118 10.07 -7.80 22.41
C GLU A 118 10.11 -6.31 22.03
N ARG A 119 8.94 -5.70 21.84
CA ARG A 119 8.78 -4.30 21.42
C ARG A 119 9.64 -3.33 22.24
N GLU A 120 9.56 -3.41 23.56
CA GLU A 120 10.25 -2.49 24.48
C GLU A 120 11.77 -2.64 24.38
N GLU A 121 12.27 -3.78 23.93
CA GLU A 121 13.68 -4.00 23.68
C GLU A 121 14.10 -3.48 22.30
N ILE A 122 13.26 -3.67 21.27
CA ILE A 122 13.48 -3.06 19.94
C ILE A 122 13.57 -1.54 20.08
N LEU A 123 12.60 -0.90 20.74
CA LEU A 123 12.59 0.55 20.91
C LEU A 123 13.86 1.05 21.61
N ARG A 124 14.33 0.34 22.64
CA ARG A 124 15.59 0.69 23.33
C ARG A 124 16.82 0.49 22.46
N ILE A 125 16.87 -0.56 21.64
CA ILE A 125 18.00 -0.82 20.73
C ILE A 125 18.07 0.26 19.64
N LEU A 126 16.92 0.68 19.14
CA LEU A 126 16.80 1.68 18.07
C LEU A 126 16.80 3.14 18.59
N ASP A 127 16.95 3.35 19.90
CA ASP A 127 16.82 4.67 20.56
C ASP A 127 15.54 5.42 20.17
N LEU A 128 14.42 4.69 20.07
CA LEU A 128 13.12 5.22 19.71
C LEU A 128 12.25 5.40 20.96
N GLU A 129 11.50 6.51 20.99
CA GLU A 129 10.45 6.72 21.97
C GLU A 129 9.24 5.83 21.65
N ASP A 130 8.50 5.39 22.68
CA ASP A 130 7.29 4.58 22.53
C ASP A 130 6.10 5.46 22.17
N ASP A 131 6.17 6.06 20.98
CA ASP A 131 5.09 6.86 20.42
C ASP A 131 4.12 5.93 19.69
N ALA A 132 3.24 5.31 20.47
CA ALA A 132 2.23 4.37 19.98
C ALA A 132 1.27 4.94 18.91
N GLU A 133 1.37 6.23 18.56
CA GLU A 133 0.48 6.92 17.61
C GLU A 133 1.02 7.02 16.16
N ASP A 134 2.30 6.78 15.89
CA ASP A 134 2.94 7.26 14.63
C ASP A 134 3.30 6.21 13.57
N ILE A 135 2.85 4.95 13.70
CA ILE A 135 3.08 3.94 12.64
C ILE A 135 2.16 4.17 11.42
N VAL A 136 1.26 5.14 11.50
CA VAL A 136 0.42 5.56 10.38
C VAL A 136 1.08 6.79 9.75
N PRO A 137 1.53 6.74 8.49
CA PRO A 137 2.00 7.96 7.81
C PRO A 137 0.97 9.07 8.02
N GLU A 138 1.40 10.28 8.37
CA GLU A 138 0.51 11.43 8.67
C GLU A 138 -0.59 11.60 7.60
N SER A 139 -0.25 11.31 6.34
CA SER A 139 -1.15 11.31 5.19
C SER A 139 -2.32 10.31 5.30
N VAL A 140 -2.08 9.14 5.89
CA VAL A 140 -3.07 8.10 6.19
C VAL A 140 -3.81 8.41 7.50
N ALA A 141 -3.11 8.92 8.51
CA ALA A 141 -3.72 9.30 9.79
C ALA A 141 -4.76 10.42 9.63
N LYS A 142 -4.47 11.40 8.76
CA LYS A 142 -5.39 12.49 8.43
C LYS A 142 -6.72 12.00 7.83
N HIS A 143 -6.67 10.98 6.96
CA HIS A 143 -7.87 10.42 6.34
C HIS A 143 -8.72 9.56 7.31
N LEU A 144 -8.12 9.04 8.38
CA LEU A 144 -8.82 8.27 9.41
C LEU A 144 -9.38 9.15 10.54
N ARG A 145 -8.81 10.35 10.74
CA ARG A 145 -9.23 11.33 11.76
C ARG A 145 -10.40 12.23 11.31
N GLU A 146 -10.75 12.23 10.03
CA GLU A 146 -11.96 12.91 9.56
C GLU A 146 -13.19 12.02 9.87
N PRO A 147 -14.09 12.41 10.80
CA PRO A 147 -15.33 11.69 10.94
C PRO A 147 -16.09 11.82 9.62
N GLN A 148 -16.36 10.69 8.97
CA GLN A 148 -17.46 10.62 8.02
C GLN A 148 -18.69 11.11 8.80
N SER A 149 -19.15 12.31 8.47
CA SER A 149 -20.35 12.89 9.05
C SER A 149 -21.50 11.93 8.76
N ALA A 150 -21.81 11.09 9.75
CA ALA A 150 -22.95 10.20 9.73
C ALA A 150 -24.22 11.05 9.74
N GLU A 151 -25.13 10.62 8.89
CA GLU A 151 -26.47 11.15 8.67
C GLU A 151 -27.31 11.30 9.94
N GLN A 152 -28.33 12.16 9.78
CA GLN A 152 -29.65 12.21 10.43
C GLN A 152 -29.86 13.07 11.70
N ASN A 153 -30.74 14.06 11.54
CA ASN A 153 -32.02 14.19 12.27
C ASN A 153 -32.94 15.19 11.53
N GLY A 154 -34.26 15.02 11.44
CA GLY A 154 -35.10 14.07 12.14
C GLY A 154 -36.54 14.05 11.61
N SER A 155 -37.25 13.02 12.04
CA SER A 155 -38.69 12.83 11.97
C SER A 155 -39.43 13.75 12.95
N ASP A 156 -40.60 14.27 12.59
CA ASP A 156 -41.76 14.09 13.46
C ASP A 156 -43.08 14.14 12.67
N SER A 157 -44.00 13.31 13.12
CA SER A 157 -45.33 13.05 12.61
C SER A 157 -46.36 13.93 13.31
N ASP A 158 -47.28 14.54 12.55
CA ASP A 158 -48.58 14.97 13.08
C ASP A 158 -49.71 14.36 12.24
N GLU A 159 -50.62 13.68 12.93
CA GLU A 159 -51.82 13.05 12.41
C GLU A 159 -52.93 14.07 12.09
N LYS A 160 -53.72 13.73 11.05
CA LYS A 160 -55.17 13.98 10.84
C LYS A 160 -55.74 15.40 11.05
N GLU A 161 -56.29 15.95 9.96
CA GLU A 161 -57.71 16.35 9.97
C GLU A 161 -58.32 16.33 8.55
N THR A 162 -59.50 15.73 8.45
CA THR A 162 -60.38 15.62 7.29
C THR A 162 -61.19 16.91 7.07
N ALA A 163 -61.38 17.36 5.82
CA ALA A 163 -62.64 17.98 5.38
C ALA A 163 -62.70 18.12 3.85
N GLU A 164 -63.70 17.50 3.23
CA GLU A 164 -64.30 17.92 1.96
C GLU A 164 -64.77 19.38 2.07
N VAL A 165 -64.72 20.18 0.99
CA VAL A 165 -65.84 21.00 0.47
C VAL A 165 -65.45 21.55 -0.92
N GLU A 166 -66.43 21.44 -1.82
CA GLU A 166 -66.53 21.92 -3.19
C GLU A 166 -66.18 23.40 -3.44
N GLY A 167 -65.90 23.74 -4.72
CA GLY A 167 -66.21 25.08 -5.24
C GLY A 167 -65.26 25.63 -6.29
N GLU A 168 -65.66 25.54 -7.56
CA GLU A 168 -65.32 26.45 -8.66
C GLU A 168 -65.40 27.94 -8.23
N PRO A 169 -64.69 28.90 -8.88
CA PRO A 169 -65.17 29.37 -10.19
C PRO A 169 -64.10 29.92 -11.17
N GLY A 170 -64.45 29.95 -12.47
CA GLY A 170 -63.84 30.87 -13.44
C GLY A 170 -63.64 30.30 -14.84
#